data_AF-A0A063ZCV7-F1
#
_entry.id   AF-A0A063ZCV7-F1
#
_cell.length_a   1.000
_cell.length_b   1.000
_cell.length_c   1.000
_cell.angle_alpha   90.00
_cell.angle_beta   90.00
_cell.angle_gamma   90.00
#
_symmetry.space_group_name_H-M   'P 1'
#
loop_
_entity.id
_entity.type
_entity.pdbx_description
1 polymer ?
#
loop_
_entity_poly.entity_id
_entity_poly.type
_entity_poly.pdbx_seq_one_letter_code
_entity_poly.pdbx_strand_id
1 'polypeptide(L)'
;MERTTSGAGRCTAGADRMALLEEIAAFVREHNEILARYHRYSMDDLKRIEQECWRLHDEACNRGACGSAAGLVELEYLIGRAKEMKAKRMEEERGPG
;
A
#
# COMPACT_ATOMS: atom_id res chain seq x y z
N MET A 1 35.68 -31.01 4.16
CA MET A 1 35.19 -30.94 2.77
C MET A 1 33.67 -31.02 2.77
N GLU A 2 33.06 -29.85 2.58
CA GLU A 2 31.84 -29.54 1.83
C GLU A 2 30.70 -30.57 1.85
N ARG A 3 29.63 -30.23 2.59
CA ARG A 3 28.30 -30.82 2.41
C ARG A 3 27.41 -29.81 1.71
N THR A 4 27.06 -30.15 0.48
CA THR A 4 25.99 -29.63 -0.35
C THR A 4 24.73 -29.34 0.46
N THR A 5 24.27 -28.09 0.51
CA THR A 5 22.85 -27.79 0.73
C THR A 5 22.33 -27.02 -0.46
N SER A 6 21.30 -27.62 -1.04
CA SER A 6 20.71 -27.30 -2.32
C SER A 6 20.12 -25.89 -2.33
N GLY A 7 20.52 -25.09 -3.32
CA GLY A 7 19.87 -23.84 -3.67
C GLY A 7 18.44 -24.10 -4.16
N ALA A 8 17.48 -24.14 -3.24
CA ALA A 8 16.06 -24.29 -3.54
C ALA A 8 15.21 -23.08 -3.06
N GLY A 9 15.82 -22.04 -2.50
CA GLY A 9 15.10 -20.89 -1.91
C GLY A 9 14.83 -19.70 -2.83
N ARG A 10 15.34 -19.68 -4.06
CA ARG A 10 15.27 -18.47 -4.92
C ARG A 10 14.13 -18.44 -5.94
N CYS A 11 13.46 -19.57 -6.22
CA CYS A 11 12.42 -19.61 -7.25
C CYS A 11 11.01 -19.28 -6.71
N THR A 12 10.68 -19.67 -5.48
CA THR A 12 9.37 -19.37 -4.85
C THR A 12 9.28 -17.91 -4.40
N ALA A 13 10.34 -17.38 -3.80
CA ALA A 13 10.40 -15.98 -3.36
C ALA A 13 10.14 -14.98 -4.50
N GLY A 14 10.48 -15.34 -5.75
CA GLY A 14 10.17 -14.53 -6.93
C GLY A 14 8.68 -14.55 -7.32
N ALA A 15 8.02 -15.71 -7.22
CA ALA A 15 6.58 -15.84 -7.48
C ALA A 15 5.75 -15.14 -6.39
N ASP A 16 6.14 -15.30 -5.12
CA ASP A 16 5.50 -14.64 -3.98
C ASP A 16 5.69 -13.11 -4.00
N ARG A 17 6.81 -12.64 -4.57
CA ARG A 17 7.06 -11.22 -4.81
C ARG A 17 6.19 -10.66 -5.94
N MET A 18 6.02 -11.41 -7.03
CA MET A 18 5.16 -10.98 -8.15
C MET A 18 3.68 -10.94 -7.74
N ALA A 19 3.20 -11.95 -7.00
CA ALA A 19 1.85 -11.98 -6.48
C ALA A 19 1.55 -10.77 -5.56
N LEU A 20 2.50 -10.41 -4.68
CA LEU A 20 2.38 -9.22 -3.83
C LEU A 20 2.33 -7.92 -4.65
N LEU A 21 3.12 -7.81 -5.73
CA LEU A 21 3.07 -6.64 -6.60
C LEU A 21 1.74 -6.54 -7.37
N GLU A 22 1.15 -7.67 -7.76
CA GLU A 22 -0.19 -7.71 -8.37
C GLU A 22 -1.29 -7.32 -7.37
N GLU A 23 -1.19 -7.79 -6.12
CA GLU A 23 -2.09 -7.39 -5.02
C GLU A 23 -2.02 -5.88 -4.79
N ILE A 24 -0.81 -5.31 -4.71
CA ILE A 24 -0.60 -3.87 -4.58
C ILE A 24 -1.21 -3.12 -5.77
N ALA A 25 -0.99 -3.57 -7.00
CA ALA A 25 -1.54 -2.93 -8.19
C ALA A 25 -3.08 -3.02 -8.27
N ALA A 26 -3.67 -4.13 -7.82
CA ALA A 26 -5.12 -4.27 -7.71
C ALA A 26 -5.70 -3.33 -6.65
N PHE A 27 -5.09 -3.31 -5.46
CA PHE A 27 -5.46 -2.42 -4.37
C PHE A 27 -5.40 -0.96 -4.82
N VAL A 28 -4.28 -0.56 -5.44
CA VAL A 28 -4.10 0.79 -5.96
C VAL A 28 -5.18 1.13 -6.97
N ARG A 29 -5.48 0.28 -7.95
CA ARG A 29 -6.53 0.58 -8.95
C ARG A 29 -7.91 0.77 -8.32
N GLU A 30 -8.28 -0.09 -7.38
CA GLU A 30 -9.55 0.02 -6.65
C GLU A 30 -9.62 1.34 -5.84
N HIS A 31 -8.49 1.73 -5.24
CA HIS A 31 -8.41 2.84 -4.30
C HIS A 31 -7.96 4.16 -4.95
N ASN A 32 -7.52 4.16 -6.21
CA ASN A 32 -7.15 5.38 -6.95
C ASN A 32 -8.38 6.27 -7.17
N GLU A 33 -9.55 5.64 -7.36
CA GLU A 33 -10.83 6.36 -7.47
C GLU A 33 -11.28 7.01 -6.15
N ILE A 34 -10.64 6.70 -5.01
CA ILE A 34 -10.92 7.38 -3.72
C ILE A 34 -10.79 8.89 -3.89
N LEU A 35 -9.85 9.35 -4.72
CA LEU A 35 -9.69 10.78 -4.98
C LEU A 35 -10.93 11.41 -5.61
N ALA A 36 -11.57 10.69 -6.54
CA ALA A 36 -12.77 11.14 -7.21
C ALA A 36 -14.03 10.97 -6.34
N ARG A 37 -13.99 10.10 -5.32
CA ARG A 37 -15.15 9.74 -4.49
C ARG A 37 -14.95 10.00 -2.99
N TYR A 38 -14.02 10.88 -2.62
CA TYR A 38 -13.59 11.06 -1.21
C TYR A 38 -14.74 11.41 -0.25
N HIS A 39 -15.76 12.12 -0.74
CA HIS A 39 -16.98 12.47 0.02
C HIS A 39 -17.77 11.24 0.50
N ARG A 40 -17.55 10.07 -0.09
CA ARG A 40 -18.21 8.80 0.29
C ARG A 40 -17.49 8.04 1.40
N TYR A 41 -16.27 8.42 1.74
CA TYR A 41 -15.45 7.71 2.73
C TYR A 41 -15.51 8.42 4.07
N SER A 42 -15.84 7.68 5.12
CA SER A 42 -15.79 8.17 6.50
C SER A 42 -14.35 8.34 6.97
N MET A 43 -14.18 9.04 8.10
CA MET A 43 -12.88 9.17 8.77
C MET A 43 -12.25 7.80 9.08
N ASP A 44 -13.06 6.82 9.47
CA ASP A 44 -12.58 5.46 9.77
C ASP A 44 -12.25 4.65 8.52
N ASP A 45 -12.98 4.85 7.42
CA ASP A 45 -12.61 4.26 6.13
C ASP A 45 -11.24 4.78 5.68
N LEU A 46 -11.00 6.08 5.76
CA LEU A 46 -9.72 6.69 5.40
C LEU A 46 -8.56 6.18 6.28
N LYS A 47 -8.79 5.95 7.58
CA LYS A 47 -7.79 5.33 8.47
C LYS A 47 -7.50 3.89 8.08
N ARG A 48 -8.54 3.10 7.77
CA ARG A 48 -8.39 1.70 7.34
C ARG A 48 -7.57 1.61 6.05
N ILE A 49 -7.87 2.47 5.09
CA ILE A 49 -7.15 2.56 3.81
C ILE A 49 -5.68 2.89 4.04
N GLU A 50 -5.39 3.90 4.88
CA GLU A 50 -4.00 4.26 5.22
C GLU A 50 -3.25 3.11 5.90
N GLN A 51 -3.88 2.42 6.86
CA GLN A 51 -3.28 1.27 7.54
C GLN A 51 -2.96 0.14 6.57
N GLU A 52 -3.87 -0.15 5.64
CA GLU A 52 -3.67 -1.19 4.64
C GLU A 52 -2.55 -0.84 3.66
N CYS A 53 -2.44 0.44 3.25
CA CYS A 53 -1.30 0.90 2.46
C CYS A 53 0.03 0.69 3.20
N TRP A 54 0.10 1.01 4.50
CA TRP A 54 1.31 0.79 5.30
C TRP A 54 1.65 -0.69 5.45
N ARG A 55 0.65 -1.55 5.65
CA ARG A 55 0.83 -3.01 5.72
C ARG A 55 1.45 -3.53 4.42
N LEU A 56 0.89 -3.17 3.27
CA LEU A 56 1.36 -3.57 1.95
C LEU A 56 2.77 -3.03 1.66
N HIS A 57 3.06 -1.79 2.06
CA HIS A 57 4.38 -1.20 1.92
C HIS A 57 5.43 -1.94 2.78
N ASP A 58 5.14 -2.19 4.04
CA ASP A 58 6.04 -2.92 4.95
C ASP A 58 6.31 -4.35 4.45
N GLU A 59 5.26 -5.04 3.98
CA GLU A 59 5.38 -6.38 3.42
C GLU A 59 6.21 -6.38 2.12
N ALA A 60 6.04 -5.39 1.25
CA ALA A 60 6.87 -5.22 0.07
C ALA A 60 8.34 -4.92 0.43
N CYS A 61 8.60 -4.12 1.46
CA CYS A 61 9.93 -3.87 1.98
C CYS A 61 10.60 -5.14 2.52
N ASN A 62 9.89 -5.89 3.38
CA ASN A 62 10.38 -7.12 3.98
C ASN A 62 10.71 -8.19 2.93
N ARG A 63 10.02 -8.19 1.79
CA ARG A 63 10.27 -9.11 0.66
C ARG A 63 11.25 -8.55 -0.39
N GLY A 64 11.89 -7.41 -0.13
CA GLY A 64 12.90 -6.84 -1.03
C GLY A 64 12.32 -6.24 -2.33
N ALA A 65 11.04 -5.88 -2.35
CA ALA A 65 10.40 -5.15 -3.44
C ALA A 65 10.49 -3.62 -3.27
N CYS A 66 10.86 -3.14 -2.07
CA CYS A 66 11.20 -1.74 -1.78
C CYS A 66 12.15 -1.15 -2.84
N GLY A 67 11.70 -0.09 -3.52
CA GLY A 67 12.54 0.73 -4.39
C GLY A 67 12.63 0.33 -5.87
N SER A 68 11.91 -0.69 -6.35
CA SER A 68 12.05 -1.14 -7.76
C SER A 68 10.75 -1.38 -8.54
N ALA A 69 9.57 -1.07 -8.00
CA ALA A 69 8.30 -1.29 -8.69
C ALA A 69 7.45 -0.02 -8.76
N ALA A 70 6.94 0.30 -9.95
CA ALA A 70 5.99 1.40 -10.17
C ALA A 70 4.77 1.34 -9.22
N GLY A 71 4.35 0.14 -8.80
CA GLY A 71 3.26 -0.05 -7.84
C GLY A 71 3.52 0.49 -6.43
N LEU A 72 4.79 0.61 -5.99
CA LEU A 72 5.10 1.21 -4.68
C LEU A 72 4.97 2.73 -4.69
N VAL A 73 5.31 3.38 -5.81
CA VAL A 73 5.14 4.84 -5.95
C VAL A 73 3.66 5.22 -5.92
N GLU A 74 2.80 4.42 -6.57
CA GLU A 74 1.35 4.63 -6.52
C GLU A 74 0.76 4.35 -5.14
N LEU A 75 1.32 3.39 -4.40
CA LEU A 75 0.94 3.11 -3.01
C LEU A 75 1.34 4.26 -2.07
N GLU A 76 2.57 4.79 -2.21
CA GLU A 76 3.04 5.98 -1.48
C GLU A 76 2.17 7.21 -1.78
N TYR A 77 1.77 7.38 -3.05
CA TYR A 77 0.82 8.40 -3.45
C TYR A 77 -0.53 8.25 -2.73
N LEU A 78 -1.08 7.03 -2.65
CA LEU A 78 -2.30 6.77 -1.90
C LEU A 78 -2.16 7.07 -0.41
N ILE A 79 -1.02 6.74 0.21
CA ILE A 79 -0.73 7.09 1.62
C ILE A 79 -0.78 8.61 1.81
N GLY A 80 -0.07 9.37 0.98
CA GLY A 80 -0.05 10.82 1.04
C GLY A 80 -1.45 11.42 0.88
N ARG A 81 -2.22 10.90 -0.07
CA ARG A 81 -3.58 11.36 -0.33
C ARG A 81 -4.56 11.01 0.78
N ALA A 82 -4.49 9.80 1.35
CA ALA A 82 -5.29 9.44 2.51
C ALA A 82 -5.04 10.45 3.64
N LYS A 83 -3.77 10.74 3.96
CA LYS A 83 -3.39 11.73 4.97
C LYS A 83 -3.97 13.12 4.70
N GLU A 84 -3.89 13.62 3.47
CA GLU A 84 -4.48 14.92 3.10
C GLU A 84 -6.01 14.93 3.29
N MET A 85 -6.70 13.86 2.91
CA MET A 85 -8.15 13.77 3.05
C MET A 85 -8.59 13.69 4.52
N LYS A 86 -7.84 12.96 5.35
CA LYS A 86 -8.05 12.96 6.80
C LYS A 86 -7.90 14.37 7.38
N ALA A 87 -6.88 15.11 6.96
CA ALA A 87 -6.64 16.47 7.42
C ALA A 87 -7.82 17.39 7.05
N LYS A 88 -8.29 17.33 5.79
CA LYS A 88 -9.46 18.09 5.34
C LYS A 88 -10.73 17.77 6.13
N ARG A 89 -11.02 16.48 6.37
CA ARG A 89 -12.17 16.08 7.20
C ARG A 89 -12.06 16.62 8.62
N MET A 90 -10.86 16.56 9.21
CA MET A 90 -10.63 17.09 10.55
C MET A 90 -10.81 18.61 10.60
N GLU A 91 -10.46 19.35 9.54
CA GLU A 91 -10.72 20.79 9.41
C GLU A 91 -12.22 21.08 9.23
N GLU A 92 -12.93 20.28 8.43
CA GLU A 92 -14.40 20.39 8.25
C GLU A 92 -15.15 20.12 9.57
N GLU A 93 -14.77 19.09 10.33
CA GLU A 93 -15.33 18.78 11.65
C GLU A 93 -14.98 19.83 12.71
N ARG A 94 -13.91 20.61 12.51
CA ARG A 94 -13.51 21.74 13.35
C ARG A 94 -14.03 23.09 12.84
N GLY A 95 -14.79 23.11 11.74
CA GLY A 95 -15.44 24.29 11.17
C GLY A 95 -16.53 24.86 12.08
N PRO A 96 -16.87 26.16 11.93
CA PRO A 96 -17.29 27.00 13.05
C PRO A 96 -18.60 26.52 13.64
N GLY A 97 -18.60 26.29 14.96
CA GLY A 97 -19.83 26.37 15.74
C GLY A 97 -20.46 27.75 15.65
#